data_AF-A0A812QLN6-F1
#
_entry.id   AF-A0A812QLN6-F1
#
_cell.length_a   1.000
_cell.length_b   1.000
_cell.length_c   1.000
_cell.angle_alpha   90.00
_cell.angle_beta   90.00
_cell.angle_gamma   90.00
#
_symmetry.space_group_name_H-M   'P 1'
#
loop_
_entity.id
_entity.type
_entity.pdbx_description
1 polymer ?
#
loop_
_entity_poly.entity_id
_entity_poly.type
_entity_poly.pdbx_seq_one_letter_code
_entity_poly.pdbx_strand_id
1 'polypeptide(L)'
;MWGFLALRVAEFANQPKNSASKALFCRLGPGSYLFGTQRVSLRLRGGDLEAEAGGDWVALEELVRRMQPSQSVHLLHASSSLPTLNS
;
A
#
# COMPACT_ATOMS: atom_id res chain seq x y z
N MET A 1 18.99 2.16 14.29
CA MET A 1 17.83 1.33 14.70
C MET A 1 16.76 1.41 13.60
N TRP A 2 16.97 0.72 12.47
CA TRP A 2 16.22 0.95 11.21
C TRP A 2 15.28 -0.20 10.81
N GLY A 3 15.30 -1.31 11.55
CA GLY A 3 14.52 -2.51 11.24
C GLY A 3 13.03 -2.41 11.61
N PHE A 4 12.70 -1.65 12.66
CA PHE A 4 11.33 -1.60 13.21
C PHE A 4 10.31 -1.02 12.24
N LEU A 5 10.67 -0.01 11.44
CA LEU A 5 9.78 0.56 10.44
C LEU A 5 9.47 -0.44 9.32
N ALA A 6 10.49 -1.08 8.77
CA ALA A 6 10.31 -2.08 7.73
C ALA A 6 9.50 -3.29 8.23
N LEU A 7 9.74 -3.72 9.48
CA LEU A 7 8.98 -4.79 10.12
C LEU A 7 7.50 -4.41 10.24
N ARG A 8 7.20 -3.21 10.75
CA ARG A 8 5.81 -2.75 10.90
C ARG A 8 5.10 -2.60 9.56
N VAL A 9 5.77 -2.05 8.54
CA VAL A 9 5.21 -1.94 7.18
C VAL A 9 4.94 -3.33 6.60
N ALA A 10 5.84 -4.30 6.82
CA ALA A 10 5.63 -5.67 6.40
C ALA A 10 4.46 -6.33 7.15
N GLU A 11 4.33 -6.14 8.46
CA GLU A 11 3.18 -6.61 9.24
C GLU A 11 1.87 -6.03 8.72
N PHE A 12 1.84 -4.72 8.45
CA PHE A 12 0.68 -4.03 7.89
C PHE A 12 0.30 -4.58 6.50
N ALA A 13 1.27 -4.76 5.62
CA ALA A 13 1.07 -5.26 4.25
C ALA A 13 0.73 -6.76 4.20
N ASN A 14 1.13 -7.54 5.20
CA ASN A 14 0.80 -8.96 5.30
C ASN A 14 -0.60 -9.22 5.86
N GLN A 15 -1.33 -8.20 6.33
CA GLN A 15 -2.72 -8.38 6.72
C GLN A 15 -3.58 -8.75 5.50
N PRO A 16 -4.52 -9.71 5.60
CA PRO A 16 -5.30 -10.18 4.46
C PRO A 16 -6.10 -9.06 3.77
N LYS A 17 -6.61 -8.09 4.56
CA LYS A 17 -7.27 -6.87 4.04
C LYS A 17 -6.38 -5.95 3.20
N ASN A 18 -5.06 -6.06 3.35
CA ASN A 18 -4.05 -5.22 2.71
C ASN A 18 -3.14 -6.01 1.75
N SER A 19 -3.46 -7.28 1.49
CA SER A 19 -2.65 -8.17 0.67
C SER A 19 -2.44 -7.64 -0.75
N ALA A 20 -3.45 -6.96 -1.33
CA ALA A 20 -3.34 -6.27 -2.61
C ALA A 20 -2.35 -5.07 -2.56
N SER A 21 -2.27 -4.39 -1.42
CA SER A 21 -1.37 -3.25 -1.20
C SER A 21 0.09 -3.69 -1.00
N LYS A 22 0.34 -4.98 -0.75
CA LYS A 22 1.70 -5.53 -0.56
C LYS A 22 2.61 -5.31 -1.75
N ALA A 23 2.07 -5.45 -2.97
CA ALA A 23 2.80 -5.20 -4.20
C ALA A 23 3.10 -3.70 -4.42
N LEU A 24 2.37 -2.81 -3.75
CA LEU A 24 2.49 -1.37 -3.93
C LEU A 24 3.60 -0.78 -3.07
N PHE A 25 3.99 -1.43 -1.96
CA PHE A 25 5.04 -0.95 -1.09
C PHE A 25 6.42 -1.40 -1.56
N CYS A 26 7.21 -0.46 -2.11
CA CYS A 26 8.63 -0.67 -2.39
C CYS A 26 9.48 0.25 -1.53
N ARG A 27 10.45 -0.29 -0.79
CA ARG A 27 11.32 0.53 0.06
C ARG A 27 12.39 1.20 -0.80
N LEU A 28 12.42 2.53 -0.80
CA LEU A 28 13.43 3.32 -1.51
C LEU A 28 14.61 3.70 -0.60
N GLY A 29 14.36 3.83 0.71
CA GLY A 29 15.38 4.24 1.64
C GLY A 29 14.91 4.26 3.09
N PRO A 30 15.66 4.90 4.00
CA PRO A 30 15.26 5.07 5.38
C PRO A 30 14.05 6.03 5.46
N GLY A 31 12.91 5.53 5.95
CA GLY A 31 11.68 6.34 6.05
C GLY A 31 11.07 6.74 4.71
N SER A 32 11.59 6.27 3.58
CA SER A 32 11.10 6.59 2.24
C SER A 32 10.64 5.33 1.53
N TYR A 33 9.38 5.32 1.13
CA TYR A 33 8.72 4.20 0.46
C TYR A 33 8.05 4.70 -0.82
N LEU A 34 7.94 3.82 -1.80
CA LEU A 34 7.05 3.96 -2.93
C LEU A 34 5.75 3.25 -2.58
N PHE A 35 4.62 3.91 -2.82
CA PHE A 35 3.29 3.33 -2.77
C PHE A 35 2.65 3.45 -4.16
N GLY A 36 2.68 2.37 -4.93
CA GLY A 36 2.27 2.37 -6.34
C GLY A 36 3.24 3.21 -7.19
N THR A 37 2.79 4.38 -7.64
CA THR A 37 3.61 5.32 -8.43
C THR A 37 4.05 6.55 -7.64
N GLN A 38 3.63 6.69 -6.38
CA GLN A 38 3.92 7.85 -5.56
C GLN A 38 4.95 7.54 -4.47
N ARG A 39 5.89 8.46 -4.27
CA ARG A 39 6.84 8.40 -3.16
C ARG A 39 6.19 8.99 -1.91
N VAL A 40 6.25 8.23 -0.82
CA VAL A 40 5.69 8.59 0.48
C VAL A 40 6.74 8.44 1.57
N SER A 41 6.75 9.40 2.50
CA SER A 41 7.56 9.32 3.69
C SER A 41 6.78 8.57 4.76
N LEU A 42 7.38 7.53 5.36
CA LEU A 42 6.78 6.75 6.44
C LEU A 42 7.57 6.94 7.73
N ARG A 43 6.85 7.04 8.85
CA ARG A 43 7.46 7.08 10.18
C ARG A 43 6.67 6.25 11.18
N LEU A 44 7.34 5.94 12.29
CA LEU A 44 6.75 5.30 13.46
C LEU A 44 6.52 6.36 14.54
N ARG A 45 5.29 6.47 15.02
CA ARG A 45 4.93 7.35 16.14
C ARG A 45 4.12 6.57 17.16
N GLY A 46 4.63 6.43 18.38
CA GLY A 46 3.92 5.71 19.45
C GLY A 46 3.69 4.21 19.20
N GLY A 47 4.28 3.63 18.16
CA GLY A 47 4.04 2.25 17.74
C GLY A 47 3.19 2.13 16.46
N ASP A 48 2.55 3.22 16.06
CA ASP A 48 1.70 3.30 14.87
C ASP A 48 2.47 3.82 13.65
N LEU A 49 2.04 3.36 12.46
CA LEU A 49 2.59 3.79 11.18
C LEU A 49 1.85 5.03 10.68
N GLU A 50 2.61 6.10 10.47
CA GLU A 50 2.13 7.32 9.82
C GLU A 50 2.82 7.51 8.47
N ALA A 51 2.06 8.05 7.52
CA ALA A 51 2.53 8.44 6.19
C ALA A 51 2.33 9.94 5.99
N GLU A 52 3.28 10.57 5.30
CA GLU A 52 3.18 11.97 4.89
C GLU A 52 2.32 12.09 3.64
N ALA A 53 1.24 12.87 3.72
CA ALA A 53 0.34 13.17 2.63
C ALA A 53 0.01 14.66 2.63
N GLY A 54 0.50 15.40 1.63
CA GLY A 54 0.15 16.82 1.46
C GLY A 54 0.70 17.77 2.53
N GLY A 55 1.77 17.39 3.23
CA GLY A 55 2.36 18.17 4.33
C GLY A 55 1.89 17.76 5.72
N ASP A 56 0.90 16.87 5.81
CA ASP A 56 0.41 16.31 7.06
C ASP A 56 0.78 14.84 7.22
N TRP A 57 0.92 14.41 8.47
CA TRP A 57 1.11 13.00 8.81
C TRP A 57 -0.24 12.36 9.12
N VAL A 58 -0.62 11.37 8.32
CA VAL A 58 -1.86 10.62 8.48
C VAL A 58 -1.56 9.16 8.79
N ALA A 59 -2.50 8.43 9.37
CA ALA A 59 -2.35 6.99 9.56
C ALA A 59 -2.11 6.30 8.20
N LEU A 60 -1.21 5.30 8.16
CA LEU A 60 -0.91 4.57 6.93
C LEU A 60 -2.17 3.91 6.34
N GLU A 61 -3.08 3.44 7.19
CA GLU A 61 -4.37 2.88 6.77
C GLU A 61 -5.23 3.92 6.04
N GLU A 62 -5.24 5.17 6.52
CA GLU A 62 -5.97 6.28 5.90
C GLU A 62 -5.36 6.64 4.53
N LEU A 63 -4.03 6.64 4.40
CA LEU A 63 -3.38 6.82 3.10
C LEU A 63 -3.82 5.73 2.11
N VAL A 64 -3.76 4.47 2.53
CA VAL A 64 -4.17 3.33 1.69
C VAL A 64 -5.63 3.47 1.28
N ARG A 65 -6.52 3.85 2.21
CA ARG A 65 -7.95 4.08 1.94
C ARG A 65 -8.17 5.21 0.93
N ARG A 66 -7.41 6.30 1.00
CA ARG A 66 -7.48 7.41 0.04
C ARG A 66 -6.99 7.02 -1.36
N MET A 67 -6.03 6.10 -1.43
CA MET A 67 -5.43 5.65 -2.69
C MET A 67 -6.17 4.48 -3.34
N GLN A 68 -6.92 3.70 -2.56
CA GLN A 68 -7.77 2.61 -3.06
C GLN A 68 -8.74 3.04 -4.17
N PRO A 69 -9.52 4.14 -4.08
CA PRO A 69 -10.43 4.55 -5.15
C PRO A 69 -9.68 4.92 -6.44
N SER A 70 -8.43 5.41 -6.37
CA SER A 70 -7.60 5.68 -7.54
C SER A 70 -7.00 4.42 -8.17
N GLN A 71 -6.88 3.33 -7.42
CA GLN A 71 -6.36 2.03 -7.88
C GLN A 71 -7.49 1.06 -8.31
N SER A 72 -8.74 1.34 -7.91
CA SER A 72 -9.91 0.49 -8.18
C SER A 72 -10.38 0.49 -9.63
N VAL A 73 -9.77 1.27 -10.52
CA VAL A 73 -10.08 1.26 -11.96
C VAL A 73 -9.42 0.07 -12.68
N HIS A 74 -8.40 -0.58 -12.10
CA HIS A 74 -7.70 -1.69 -12.76
C HIS A 74 -8.04 -3.11 -12.25
N LEU A 75 -8.89 -3.25 -11.23
CA LEU A 75 -9.24 -4.57 -10.66
C LEU A 75 -10.62 -5.11 -11.07
N LEU A 76 -11.37 -4.43 -11.94
CA LEU A 76 -12.66 -4.93 -12.46
C LEU A 76 -12.57 -5.58 -13.86
N HIS A 77 -11.38 -5.73 -14.43
CA HIS A 77 -11.23 -6.27 -15.80
C HIS A 77 -10.28 -7.47 -15.90
N ALA A 78 -10.24 -8.32 -14.87
CA ALA A 78 -9.52 -9.60 -14.90
C ALA A 78 -10.39 -10.77 -14.44
N SER A 79 -11.71 -10.69 -14.62
CA SER A 79 -12.64 -11.80 -14.38
C SER A 79 -13.82 -11.73 -15.36
N SER A 80 -13.55 -11.68 -16.67
CA SER A 80 -14.54 -11.97 -17.74
C SER A 80 -13.84 -12.17 -19.08
N SER A 81 -12.96 -13.16 -19.20
CA SER A 81 -12.51 -13.65 -20.50
C SER A 81 -12.06 -15.09 -20.42
N LEU A 82 -13.04 -15.99 -20.29
CA LEU A 82 -12.92 -17.38 -20.73
C LEU A 82 -13.85 -17.55 -21.94
N PRO A 83 -13.33 -17.71 -23.17
CA PRO A 83 -14.14 -18.15 -24.29
C PRO A 83 -14.35 -19.66 -24.13
N THR A 84 -15.51 -20.08 -23.64
CA THR A 84 -15.95 -21.46 -23.87
C THR A 84 -16.48 -21.54 -25.29
N LEU A 85 -15.56 -21.84 -26.19
CA LEU A 85 -15.86 -22.49 -27.47
C LEU A 85 -16.52 -23.84 -27.13
N ASN A 86 -17.79 -24.02 -27.49
CA ASN A 86 -18.34 -25.36 -27.70
C ASN A 86 -19.28 -25.33 -28.91
N SER A 87 -18.96 -26.26 -29.80
CA SER A 87 -19.58 -26.67 -31.06
C SER A 87 -21.07 -26.96 -31.01
#